data_AF-A0A6M0GCW9-F1
#
_entry.id   AF-A0A6M0GCW9-F1
#
_cell.length_a   1.000
_cell.length_b   1.000
_cell.length_c   1.000
_cell.angle_alpha   90.00
_cell.angle_beta   90.00
_cell.angle_gamma   90.00
#
_symmetry.space_group_name_H-M   'P 1'
#
loop_
_entity.id
_entity.type
_entity.pdbx_description
1 polymer ?
#
loop_
_entity_poly.entity_id
_entity_poly.type
_entity_poly.pdbx_seq_one_letter_code
_entity_poly.pdbx_strand_id
1 'polypeptide(L)'
;MAVLECIKPGVKPGQVVLAVDLTTAGSTDEALAAIEQLGYSPEIRHIAYPSGVHVLAILKDEQYESVADDYLLDEWQQLLSVINPDAVHLWRGKAS
;
A
#
# COMPACT_ATOMS: atom_id res chain seq x y z
N MET A 1 -13.24 10.20 -25.39
CA MET A 1 -13.38 9.44 -24.13
C MET A 1 -12.00 8.91 -23.79
N ALA A 2 -11.28 9.61 -22.92
CA ALA A 2 -9.93 9.21 -22.54
C ALA A 2 -10.05 8.00 -21.59
N VAL A 3 -9.55 6.87 -22.04
CA VAL A 3 -9.31 5.70 -21.19
C VAL A 3 -8.38 6.18 -20.07
N LEU A 4 -8.87 6.14 -18.84
CA LEU A 4 -8.09 6.40 -17.64
C LEU A 4 -7.09 5.26 -17.48
N GLU A 5 -5.95 5.33 -18.17
CA GLU A 5 -4.75 4.57 -17.84
C GLU A 5 -4.08 5.18 -16.59
N CYS A 6 -4.83 5.30 -15.49
CA CYS A 6 -4.21 5.36 -14.18
C CYS A 6 -3.78 3.93 -13.86
N ILE A 7 -2.48 3.69 -13.72
CA ILE A 7 -2.04 2.48 -13.03
C ILE A 7 -2.48 2.62 -11.57
N LYS A 8 -3.71 2.20 -11.27
CA LYS A 8 -4.00 1.50 -10.02
C LYS A 8 -2.90 0.44 -9.91
N PRO A 9 -2.25 0.17 -8.77
CA PRO A 9 -1.44 -1.04 -8.69
C PRO A 9 -2.40 -2.17 -9.02
N GLY A 10 -2.23 -2.73 -10.21
CA GLY A 10 -3.11 -3.70 -10.84
C GLY A 10 -2.92 -5.00 -10.12
N VAL A 11 -3.33 -5.03 -8.85
CA VAL A 11 -3.22 -6.17 -7.98
C VAL A 11 -3.89 -7.31 -8.70
N LYS A 12 -3.08 -8.27 -9.10
CA LYS A 12 -3.54 -9.41 -9.89
C LYS A 12 -4.52 -10.20 -9.03
N PRO A 13 -5.45 -10.96 -9.63
CA PRO A 13 -6.25 -11.93 -8.89
C PRO A 13 -5.39 -12.71 -7.87
N GLY A 14 -5.77 -12.66 -6.60
CA GLY A 14 -5.05 -13.33 -5.50
C GLY A 14 -3.86 -12.55 -4.92
N GLN A 15 -3.49 -11.40 -5.47
CA GLN A 15 -2.42 -10.55 -4.94
C GLN A 15 -2.94 -9.69 -3.77
N VAL A 16 -2.18 -9.62 -2.70
CA VAL A 16 -2.43 -8.74 -1.54
C VAL A 16 -1.23 -7.83 -1.35
N VAL A 17 -1.49 -6.53 -1.29
CA VAL A 17 -0.46 -5.50 -1.12
C VAL A 17 -0.83 -4.61 0.05
N LEU A 18 0.07 -4.49 1.01
CA LEU A 18 0.02 -3.51 2.09
C LEU A 18 1.12 -2.48 1.84
N ALA A 19 0.75 -1.22 1.74
CA ALA A 19 1.67 -0.14 1.40
C ALA A 19 1.34 1.15 2.14
N VAL A 20 2.34 2.03 2.25
CA VAL A 20 2.20 3.40 2.73
C VAL A 20 2.64 4.35 1.62
N ASP A 21 1.80 5.32 1.26
CA ASP A 21 2.13 6.38 0.32
C ASP A 21 2.87 7.52 1.03
N LEU A 22 4.19 7.55 0.84
CA LEU A 22 5.06 8.55 1.46
C LEU A 22 4.80 9.97 0.94
N THR A 23 4.14 10.09 -0.22
CA THR A 23 3.74 11.37 -0.83
C THR A 23 2.60 12.02 -0.07
N THR A 24 1.75 11.22 0.58
CA THR A 24 0.54 11.68 1.29
C THR A 24 0.63 11.47 2.80
N ALA A 25 1.63 10.71 3.27
CA ALA A 25 1.88 10.45 4.69
C ALA A 25 2.26 11.69 5.51
N GLY A 26 2.57 12.82 4.86
CA GLY A 26 3.07 14.03 5.51
C GLY A 26 4.60 14.00 5.57
N SER A 27 5.17 13.77 6.75
CA SER A 27 6.62 13.66 6.92
C SER A 27 7.11 12.27 6.51
N THR A 28 7.87 12.19 5.41
CA THR A 28 8.42 10.93 4.91
C THR A 28 9.33 10.24 5.93
N ASP A 29 10.20 10.99 6.62
CA ASP A 29 11.14 10.45 7.60
C ASP A 29 10.42 9.86 8.82
N GLU A 30 9.37 10.54 9.30
CA GLU A 30 8.56 10.05 10.43
C GLU A 30 7.77 8.80 10.04
N ALA A 31 7.19 8.79 8.84
CA ALA A 31 6.45 7.64 8.33
C ALA A 31 7.36 6.41 8.17
N LEU A 32 8.57 6.57 7.61
CA LEU A 32 9.54 5.49 7.48
C LEU A 32 10.00 4.98 8.86
N ALA A 33 10.32 5.89 9.79
CA ALA A 33 10.70 5.50 11.14
C ALA A 33 9.59 4.72 11.86
N ALA A 34 8.32 5.13 11.71
CA ALA A 34 7.19 4.41 12.27
C ALA A 34 7.04 3.00 11.67
N ILE A 35 7.18 2.88 10.35
CA ILE A 35 7.14 1.60 9.62
C ILE A 35 8.26 0.66 10.11
N GLU A 36 9.49 1.15 10.24
CA GLU A 36 10.63 0.38 10.72
C GLU A 36 10.48 -0.04 12.19
N GLN A 37 9.94 0.83 13.06
CA GLN A 37 9.65 0.50 14.46
C GLN A 37 8.58 -0.59 14.60
N LEU A 38 7.66 -0.69 13.65
CA LEU A 38 6.69 -1.79 13.56
C LEU A 38 7.30 -3.10 13.02
N GLY A 39 8.59 -3.09 12.67
CA GLY A 39 9.34 -4.28 12.23
C GLY A 39 9.28 -4.54 10.72
N TYR A 40 8.79 -3.58 9.93
CA TYR A 40 8.81 -3.70 8.47
C TYR A 40 10.15 -3.28 7.88
N SER A 41 10.50 -3.84 6.73
CA SER A 41 11.60 -3.39 5.88
C SER A 41 11.02 -3.06 4.50
N PRO A 42 10.57 -1.81 4.28
CA PRO A 42 9.77 -1.47 3.11
C PRO A 42 10.60 -1.49 1.82
N GLU A 43 10.01 -1.97 0.74
CA GLU A 43 10.53 -1.77 -0.61
C GLU A 43 9.98 -0.45 -1.16
N ILE A 44 10.87 0.47 -1.58
CA ILE A 44 10.45 1.77 -2.13
C ILE A 44 10.16 1.65 -3.63
N ARG A 45 8.93 1.97 -4.03
CA ARG A 45 8.49 1.96 -5.43
C ARG A 45 7.93 3.33 -5.84
N HIS A 46 8.28 3.75 -7.05
CA HIS A 46 7.73 4.95 -7.66
C HIS A 46 6.59 4.55 -8.60
N ILE A 47 5.39 5.11 -8.38
CA ILE A 47 4.21 4.82 -9.19
C ILE A 47 3.71 6.11 -9.83
N ALA A 48 3.60 6.11 -11.15
CA ALA A 48 3.00 7.20 -11.89
C ALA A 48 1.47 7.10 -11.86
N TYR A 49 0.83 8.05 -11.19
CA TYR A 49 -0.60 8.32 -11.28
C TYR A 49 -0.84 9.54 -12.19
N PRO A 50 -2.06 9.77 -12.72
CA PRO A 50 -2.33 11.00 -13.45
C PRO A 50 -2.25 12.25 -12.58
N SER A 51 -2.38 12.10 -11.26
CA SER A 51 -2.16 13.17 -10.27
C SER A 51 -0.69 13.54 -10.11
N GLY A 52 0.24 12.69 -10.54
CA GLY A 52 1.67 12.85 -10.34
C GLY A 52 2.37 11.52 -10.01
N VAL A 53 3.67 11.59 -9.73
CA VAL A 53 4.44 10.44 -9.26
C VAL A 53 4.27 10.33 -7.74
N HIS A 54 3.83 9.17 -7.28
CA HIS A 54 3.74 8.84 -5.86
C HIS A 54 4.89 7.88 -5.49
N VAL A 55 5.41 8.03 -4.28
CA VAL A 55 6.43 7.14 -3.72
C VAL A 55 5.77 6.25 -2.67
N LEU A 56 5.72 4.95 -2.93
CA LEU A 56 5.15 3.98 -2.02
C LEU A 56 6.24 3.19 -1.28
N ALA A 57 6.07 3.06 0.04
CA ALA A 57 6.72 2.05 0.85
C ALA A 57 5.87 0.78 0.85
N ILE A 58 6.30 -0.24 0.11
CA ILE A 58 5.62 -1.54 0.04
C ILE A 58 6.05 -2.39 1.25
N LEU A 59 5.09 -2.73 2.11
CA LEU A 59 5.32 -3.48 3.34
C LEU A 59 5.11 -4.98 3.12
N LYS A 60 4.07 -5.32 2.36
CA LYS A 60 3.73 -6.67 1.92
C LYS A 60 3.32 -6.62 0.45
N ASP A 61 3.79 -7.58 -0.32
CA ASP A 61 3.39 -7.81 -1.69
C ASP A 61 3.43 -9.32 -1.94
N GLU A 62 2.28 -9.96 -1.75
CA GLU A 62 2.15 -11.41 -1.64
C GLU A 62 1.09 -11.93 -2.62
N GLN A 63 1.27 -13.16 -3.11
CA GLN A 63 0.37 -13.81 -4.06
C GLN A 63 -0.20 -15.09 -3.45
N TYR A 64 -1.53 -15.18 -3.44
CA TYR A 64 -2.28 -16.32 -2.91
C TYR A 64 -3.22 -16.90 -3.96
N GLU A 65 -3.56 -18.18 -3.82
CA GLU A 65 -4.67 -18.79 -4.58
C GLU A 65 -6.04 -18.36 -4.01
N SER A 66 -6.12 -18.26 -2.68
CA SER A 66 -7.27 -17.77 -1.94
C SER A 66 -6.76 -17.13 -0.66
N VAL A 67 -7.33 -15.97 -0.29
CA VAL A 67 -6.98 -15.25 0.93
C VAL A 67 -8.24 -14.98 1.73
N ALA A 68 -8.16 -15.10 3.05
CA ALA A 68 -9.26 -14.78 3.93
C ALA A 68 -9.55 -13.27 3.92
N ASP A 69 -10.82 -12.89 4.08
CA ASP A 69 -11.24 -11.48 4.05
C ASP A 69 -10.67 -10.65 5.21
N ASP A 70 -10.21 -11.30 6.27
CA ASP A 70 -9.59 -10.66 7.45
C ASP A 70 -8.07 -10.59 7.38
N TYR A 71 -7.44 -11.17 6.35
CA TYR A 71 -5.99 -11.20 6.22
C TYR A 71 -5.37 -9.79 6.17
N LEU A 72 -4.39 -9.53 7.03
CA LEU A 72 -3.72 -8.23 7.23
C LEU A 72 -4.60 -7.10 7.78
N LEU A 73 -5.82 -7.37 8.27
CA LEU A 73 -6.65 -6.31 8.85
C LEU A 73 -6.06 -5.74 10.15
N ASP A 74 -5.49 -6.59 11.00
CA ASP A 74 -4.89 -6.15 12.27
C ASP A 74 -3.63 -5.31 12.02
N GLU A 75 -2.76 -5.75 11.11
CA GLU A 75 -1.58 -5.01 10.67
C GLU A 75 -1.96 -3.66 10.02
N TRP A 76 -3.00 -3.66 9.19
CA TRP A 76 -3.51 -2.44 8.59
C TRP A 76 -4.04 -1.47 9.64
N GLN A 77 -4.81 -1.94 10.62
CA GLN A 77 -5.29 -1.12 11.74
C GLN A 77 -4.14 -0.57 12.59
N GLN A 78 -3.10 -1.38 12.83
CA GLN A 78 -1.91 -0.94 13.55
C GLN A 78 -1.21 0.21 12.80
N LEU A 79 -1.06 0.13 11.48
CA LEU A 79 -0.48 1.21 10.68
C LEU A 79 -1.35 2.47 10.71
N LEU A 80 -2.67 2.34 10.60
CA LEU A 80 -3.60 3.47 10.72
C LEU A 80 -3.52 4.20 12.06
N SER A 81 -3.07 3.52 13.12
CA SER A 81 -2.94 4.13 14.45
C SER A 81 -1.72 5.06 14.60
N VAL A 82 -0.75 4.96 13.68
CA VAL A 82 0.53 5.70 13.75
C VAL A 82 0.85 6.50 12.48
N ILE A 83 0.19 6.21 11.35
CA ILE A 83 0.40 6.87 10.06
C ILE A 83 -0.90 7.53 9.62
N ASN A 84 -0.79 8.62 8.86
CA ASN A 84 -1.94 9.28 8.23
C ASN A 84 -2.84 8.23 7.52
N PRO A 85 -4.13 8.11 7.90
CA PRO A 85 -5.03 7.12 7.31
C PRO A 85 -5.14 7.18 5.79
N ASP A 86 -5.06 8.37 5.20
CA ASP A 86 -5.16 8.56 3.75
C ASP A 86 -3.94 8.01 2.99
N ALA A 87 -2.84 7.76 3.69
CA ALA A 87 -1.60 7.23 3.14
C ALA A 87 -1.49 5.69 3.27
N VAL A 88 -2.32 5.04 4.09
CA VAL A 88 -2.22 3.59 4.31
C VAL A 88 -3.14 2.86 3.35
N HIS A 89 -2.58 1.93 2.60
CA HIS A 89 -3.31 1.20 1.57
C HIS A 89 -3.21 -0.31 1.76
N LEU A 90 -4.37 -0.96 1.84
CA LEU A 90 -4.51 -2.41 1.74
C LEU A 90 -5.28 -2.75 0.46
N TRP A 91 -4.56 -3.23 -0.55
CA TRP A 91 -5.15 -3.62 -1.83
C TRP A 91 -5.24 -5.14 -1.93
N ARG A 92 -6.39 -5.64 -2.38
CA ARG A 92 -6.62 -7.07 -2.64
C ARG A 92 -7.14 -7.24 -4.06
N GLY A 93 -6.42 -8.02 -4.85
CA GLY A 93 -6.84 -8.40 -6.19
C GLY A 93 -7.93 -9.45 -6.11
N LYS A 94 -9.17 -9.04 -6.40
CA LYS A 94 -10.28 -9.98 -6.49
C LYS A 94 -10.10 -10.85 -7.74
N ALA A 95 -10.23 -12.16 -7.57
CA ALA A 95 -10.48 -13.04 -8.70
C ALA A 95 -11.83 -12.63 -9.31
N SER A 96 -11.78 -12.15 -10.55
CA SER A 96 -12.95 -11.85 -11.39
C SER A 96 -13.70 -13.12 -11.74
#